data_AF-I2C6X0-F1
#
_entry.id   AF-I2C6X0-F1
#
_cell.length_a   1.000
_cell.length_b   1.000
_cell.length_c   1.000
_cell.angle_alpha   90.00
_cell.angle_beta   90.00
_cell.angle_gamma   90.00
#
_symmetry.space_group_name_H-M   'P 1'
#
loop_
_entity.id
_entity.type
_entity.pdbx_description
1 polymer ?
#
loop_
_entity_poly.entity_id
_entity_poly.type
_entity_poly.pdbx_seq_one_letter_code
_entity_poly.pdbx_strand_id
1 'polypeptide(L)'
;MKVLAVTGYKPFELGIFKQDDRALVYIKKAIETRLRSFLDEGLEWILISGQLGTELWAAETAYDLREEYPELKVAVITPFYGQEEKWKEPNKEMYEAVLAQADYEESLTHRPYESPLQFRQKNAFFIEKSDALLLLYDPEMEGSPKYMLQQAEKRRETDGYPIYSITMDDLRAAVEEEDFFT
;
A
#
# COMPACT_ATOMS: atom_id res chain seq x y z
N MET A 1 2.93 -5.93 16.05
CA MET A 1 3.32 -6.56 14.76
C MET A 1 4.51 -5.77 14.22
N LYS A 2 5.49 -6.36 13.53
CA LYS A 2 6.69 -5.62 13.06
C LYS A 2 6.66 -5.27 11.58
N VAL A 3 6.15 -6.15 10.71
CA VAL A 3 6.14 -5.93 9.24
C VAL A 3 4.72 -5.92 8.70
N LEU A 4 4.28 -4.80 8.14
CA LEU A 4 2.97 -4.63 7.53
C LEU A 4 3.08 -4.57 6.01
N ALA A 5 2.50 -5.54 5.31
CA ALA A 5 2.29 -5.40 3.87
C ALA A 5 1.13 -4.43 3.63
N VAL A 6 1.28 -3.50 2.68
CA VAL A 6 0.22 -2.58 2.28
C VAL A 6 -0.04 -2.74 0.79
N THR A 7 -1.32 -2.78 0.41
CA THR A 7 -1.75 -2.78 -1.00
C THR A 7 -3.13 -2.13 -1.13
N GLY A 8 -3.64 -1.96 -2.34
CA GLY A 8 -4.96 -1.37 -2.55
C GLY A 8 -5.18 -0.95 -3.98
N TYR A 9 -6.26 -0.21 -4.19
CA TYR A 9 -6.66 0.22 -5.51
C TYR A 9 -5.61 1.07 -6.24
N LYS A 10 -5.56 0.88 -7.56
CA LYS A 10 -4.85 1.78 -8.47
C LYS A 10 -5.65 3.06 -8.68
N PRO A 11 -5.02 4.17 -9.09
CA PRO A 11 -5.71 5.46 -9.19
C PRO A 11 -6.94 5.43 -10.12
N PHE A 12 -6.86 4.72 -11.25
CA PHE A 12 -7.98 4.60 -12.18
C PHE A 12 -9.15 3.77 -11.63
N GLU A 13 -8.93 2.87 -10.68
CA GLU A 13 -10.00 2.09 -10.03
C GLU A 13 -10.82 3.01 -9.13
N LEU A 14 -10.20 4.03 -8.55
CA LEU A 14 -10.84 5.05 -7.71
C LEU A 14 -11.29 6.30 -8.47
N GLY A 15 -11.02 6.40 -9.77
CA GLY A 15 -11.26 7.61 -10.55
C GLY A 15 -10.37 8.80 -10.18
N ILE A 16 -9.25 8.56 -9.47
CA ILE A 16 -8.29 9.58 -9.04
C ILE A 16 -7.20 9.70 -10.11
N PHE A 17 -7.07 10.88 -10.70
CA PHE A 17 -6.10 11.11 -11.80
C PHE A 17 -5.09 12.23 -11.51
N LYS A 18 -5.26 12.95 -10.39
CA LYS A 18 -4.41 14.06 -9.99
C LYS A 18 -4.08 13.98 -8.51
N GLN A 19 -2.95 14.56 -8.13
CA GLN A 19 -2.46 14.60 -6.75
C GLN A 19 -3.19 15.64 -5.89
N ASP A 20 -3.88 16.61 -6.51
CA ASP A 20 -4.68 17.64 -5.83
C ASP A 20 -6.14 17.22 -5.62
N ASP A 21 -6.47 15.94 -5.84
CA ASP A 21 -7.81 15.43 -5.64
C ASP A 21 -8.16 15.41 -4.15
N ARG A 22 -9.31 15.97 -3.79
CA ARG A 22 -9.79 15.98 -2.40
C ARG A 22 -9.91 14.56 -1.84
N ALA A 23 -10.30 13.58 -2.66
CA ALA A 23 -10.40 12.19 -2.22
C ALA A 23 -9.05 11.63 -1.74
N LEU A 24 -7.94 12.08 -2.35
CA LEU A 24 -6.61 11.62 -1.97
C LEU A 24 -6.22 12.07 -0.55
N VAL A 25 -6.66 13.27 -0.14
CA VAL A 25 -6.43 13.79 1.22
C VAL A 25 -7.04 12.84 2.25
N TYR A 26 -8.30 12.46 2.05
CA TYR A 26 -8.99 11.54 2.97
C TYR A 26 -8.42 10.12 2.93
N ILE A 27 -7.97 9.65 1.76
CA ILE A 27 -7.28 8.35 1.65
C ILE A 27 -5.98 8.35 2.47
N LYS A 28 -5.13 9.39 2.30
CA LYS A 28 -3.88 9.50 3.07
C LYS A 28 -4.15 9.62 4.56
N LYS A 29 -5.16 10.39 4.98
CA LYS A 29 -5.55 10.53 6.39
C LYS A 29 -6.06 9.22 6.99
N ALA A 30 -6.84 8.44 6.24
CA ALA A 30 -7.29 7.12 6.66
C ALA A 30 -6.10 6.15 6.81
N ILE A 31 -5.17 6.14 5.85
CA ILE A 31 -3.93 5.36 5.93
C ILE A 31 -3.12 5.79 7.17
N GLU A 32 -2.93 7.10 7.37
CA GLU A 32 -2.19 7.66 8.51
C GLU A 32 -2.76 7.19 9.84
N THR A 33 -4.09 7.27 10.00
CA THR A 33 -4.80 6.84 11.21
C THR A 33 -4.53 5.37 11.53
N ARG A 34 -4.53 4.51 10.49
CA ARG A 34 -4.23 3.08 10.64
C ARG A 34 -2.75 2.86 10.98
N LEU A 35 -1.84 3.53 10.28
CA LEU A 35 -0.41 3.41 10.53
C LEU A 35 -0.04 3.84 11.95
N ARG A 36 -0.57 4.97 12.44
CA ARG A 36 -0.37 5.43 13.83
C ARG A 36 -0.78 4.38 14.85
N SER A 37 -1.99 3.82 14.70
CA SER A 37 -2.46 2.73 15.57
C SER A 37 -1.49 1.54 15.57
N PHE A 38 -0.97 1.15 14.40
CA PHE A 38 -0.02 0.04 14.31
C PHE A 38 1.37 0.39 14.85
N LEU A 39 1.82 1.64 14.71
CA LEU A 39 3.08 2.14 15.26
C LEU A 39 3.06 2.11 16.78
N ASP A 40 1.94 2.51 17.40
CA ASP A 40 1.74 2.42 18.85
C ASP A 40 1.75 0.94 19.33
N GLU A 41 1.44 -0.01 18.45
CA GLU A 41 1.52 -1.46 18.65
C GLU A 41 2.86 -2.08 18.19
N GLY A 42 3.86 -1.26 17.87
CA GLY A 42 5.24 -1.68 17.57
C GLY A 42 5.53 -2.03 16.10
N LEU A 43 4.80 -1.46 15.15
CA LEU A 43 5.13 -1.52 13.72
C LEU A 43 6.53 -0.93 13.45
N GLU A 44 7.34 -1.64 12.65
CA GLU A 44 8.70 -1.22 12.28
C GLU A 44 8.84 -1.01 10.77
N TRP A 45 8.19 -1.83 9.95
CA TRP A 45 8.34 -1.85 8.49
C TRP A 45 7.01 -1.83 7.76
N ILE A 46 6.91 -0.96 6.76
CA ILE A 46 5.90 -1.03 5.71
C ILE A 46 6.52 -1.67 4.47
N LEU A 47 5.86 -2.70 3.96
CA LEU A 47 6.28 -3.45 2.78
C LEU A 47 5.31 -3.20 1.62
N ILE A 48 5.82 -2.59 0.55
CA ILE A 48 5.07 -2.31 -0.69
C ILE A 48 5.83 -2.83 -1.92
N SER A 49 5.14 -2.99 -3.03
CA SER A 49 5.72 -3.39 -4.31
C SER A 49 5.97 -2.25 -5.29
N GLY A 50 5.60 -1.03 -4.88
CA GLY A 50 5.73 0.18 -5.69
C GLY A 50 4.59 0.35 -6.70
N GLN A 51 3.44 -0.29 -6.49
CA GLN A 51 2.28 -0.15 -7.37
C GLN A 51 1.70 1.27 -7.30
N LEU A 52 1.40 1.88 -8.45
CA LEU A 52 0.65 3.16 -8.48
C LEU A 52 -0.65 3.06 -7.67
N GLY A 53 -0.96 4.12 -6.92
CA GLY A 53 -2.15 4.20 -6.08
C GLY A 53 -1.81 3.98 -4.61
N THR A 54 -2.60 3.15 -3.93
CA THR A 54 -2.53 2.97 -2.47
C THR A 54 -1.13 2.67 -1.95
N GLU A 55 -0.33 1.85 -2.64
CA GLU A 55 1.00 1.49 -2.17
C GLU A 55 1.93 2.70 -2.09
N LEU A 56 1.99 3.51 -3.14
CA LEU A 56 2.82 4.72 -3.14
C LEU A 56 2.27 5.78 -2.17
N TRP A 57 0.96 5.94 -2.08
CA TRP A 57 0.37 6.86 -1.10
C TRP A 57 0.67 6.45 0.35
N ALA A 58 0.67 5.15 0.64
CA ALA A 58 1.05 4.64 1.95
C ALA A 58 2.53 4.89 2.27
N ALA A 59 3.42 4.79 1.27
CA ALA A 59 4.83 5.15 1.46
C ALA A 59 4.99 6.65 1.76
N GLU A 60 4.34 7.52 0.98
CA GLU A 60 4.35 8.96 1.23
C GLU A 60 3.86 9.30 2.64
N THR A 61 2.72 8.75 3.05
CA THR A 61 2.19 8.92 4.41
C THR A 61 3.15 8.38 5.47
N ALA A 62 3.84 7.27 5.21
CA ALA A 62 4.84 6.73 6.13
C ALA A 62 6.06 7.66 6.26
N TYR A 63 6.48 8.29 5.17
CA TYR A 63 7.58 9.27 5.19
C TYR A 63 7.21 10.51 6.01
N ASP A 64 5.98 11.01 5.88
CA ASP A 64 5.48 12.12 6.70
C ASP A 64 5.48 11.74 8.19
N LEU A 65 5.06 10.51 8.53
CA LEU A 65 5.03 10.02 9.90
C LEU A 65 6.42 9.83 10.54
N ARG A 66 7.52 9.82 9.76
CA ARG A 66 8.88 9.67 10.31
C ARG A 66 9.32 10.83 11.19
N GLU A 67 8.71 12.01 11.05
CA GLU A 67 8.99 13.14 11.95
C GLU A 67 8.66 12.77 13.41
N GLU A 68 7.60 12.00 13.61
CA GLU A 68 7.14 11.53 14.93
C GLU A 68 7.64 10.12 15.26
N TYR A 69 7.78 9.26 14.25
CA TYR A 69 8.17 7.85 14.37
C TYR A 69 9.45 7.56 13.57
N PRO A 70 10.63 8.02 14.03
CA PRO A 70 11.88 7.96 13.25
C PRO A 70 12.39 6.54 12.96
N GLU A 71 11.89 5.54 13.69
CA GLU A 71 12.26 4.13 13.48
C GLU A 71 11.43 3.44 12.37
N LEU A 72 10.37 4.09 11.86
CA LEU A 72 9.52 3.56 10.80
C LEU A 72 10.27 3.49 9.46
N LYS A 73 10.35 2.28 8.92
CA LYS A 73 11.05 1.98 7.68
C LYS A 73 10.09 1.56 6.57
N VAL A 74 10.49 1.84 5.34
CA VAL A 74 9.75 1.48 4.12
C VAL A 74 10.63 0.59 3.26
N ALA A 75 10.12 -0.59 2.93
CA ALA A 75 10.72 -1.51 1.99
C ALA A 75 9.90 -1.56 0.69
N VAL A 76 10.56 -1.34 -0.44
CA VAL A 76 9.98 -1.43 -1.78
C VAL A 76 10.53 -2.68 -2.48
N ILE A 77 9.71 -3.73 -2.57
CA ILE A 77 10.10 -4.99 -3.19
C ILE A 77 9.29 -5.20 -4.47
N THR A 78 9.91 -4.85 -5.60
CA THR A 78 9.26 -4.88 -6.92
C THR A 78 9.16 -6.32 -7.43
N PRO A 79 8.16 -6.66 -8.26
CA PRO A 79 8.05 -8.00 -8.84
C PRO A 79 9.11 -8.27 -9.91
N PHE A 80 9.55 -7.23 -10.62
CA PHE A 80 10.47 -7.25 -11.76
C PHE A 80 10.98 -5.84 -12.07
N TYR A 81 11.99 -5.71 -12.93
CA TYR A 81 12.53 -4.41 -13.35
C TYR A 81 11.63 -3.65 -14.33
N GLY A 82 11.65 -2.32 -14.26
CA GLY A 82 10.98 -1.44 -15.23
C GLY A 82 9.46 -1.51 -15.17
N GLN A 83 8.87 -1.69 -13.99
CA GLN A 83 7.41 -1.75 -13.84
C GLN A 83 6.70 -0.44 -14.21
N GLU A 84 7.43 0.66 -14.07
CA GLU A 84 7.01 2.03 -14.30
C GLU A 84 7.24 2.51 -15.75
N GLU A 85 7.94 1.74 -16.59
CA GLU A 85 8.40 2.16 -17.93
C GLU A 85 7.31 2.79 -18.81
N LYS A 86 6.08 2.29 -18.68
CA LYS A 86 4.90 2.71 -19.48
C LYS A 86 4.02 3.76 -18.79
N TRP A 87 4.37 4.22 -17.59
CA TRP A 87 3.61 5.23 -16.88
C TRP A 87 3.89 6.63 -17.46
N LYS A 88 2.97 7.56 -17.19
CA LYS A 88 3.16 8.98 -17.55
C LYS A 88 4.20 9.60 -16.62
N GLU A 89 4.86 10.66 -17.08
CA GLU A 89 5.95 11.31 -16.33
C GLU A 89 5.62 11.63 -14.86
N PRO A 90 4.45 12.25 -14.53
CA PRO A 90 4.15 12.56 -13.13
C PRO A 90 4.02 11.32 -12.24
N ASN A 91 3.63 10.19 -12.81
CA ASN A 91 3.53 8.92 -12.10
C ASN A 91 4.90 8.26 -11.91
N LYS A 92 5.82 8.45 -12.86
CA LYS A 92 7.21 8.00 -12.75
C LYS A 92 7.94 8.82 -11.69
N GLU A 93 7.80 10.14 -11.74
CA GLU A 93 8.40 11.05 -10.75
C GLU A 93 7.97 10.68 -9.32
N MET A 94 6.68 10.42 -9.09
CA MET A 94 6.18 9.97 -7.78
C MET A 94 6.79 8.63 -7.35
N TYR A 95 6.86 7.66 -8.26
CA TYR A 95 7.46 6.36 -7.99
C TYR A 95 8.95 6.48 -7.65
N GLU A 96 9.72 7.19 -8.46
CA GLU A 96 11.15 7.44 -8.26
C GLU A 96 11.41 8.18 -6.93
N ALA A 97 10.57 9.16 -6.57
CA ALA A 97 10.66 9.85 -5.30
C ALA A 97 10.41 8.94 -4.09
N VAL A 98 9.51 7.95 -4.24
CA VAL A 98 9.27 6.93 -3.21
C VAL A 98 10.46 5.99 -3.08
N LEU A 99 11.01 5.50 -4.20
CA LEU A 99 12.18 4.61 -4.19
C LEU A 99 13.41 5.31 -3.59
N ALA A 100 13.64 6.57 -3.93
CA ALA A 100 14.77 7.35 -3.43
C ALA A 100 14.79 7.54 -1.89
N GLN A 101 13.64 7.36 -1.22
CA GLN A 101 13.48 7.50 0.22
C GLN A 101 13.28 6.16 0.96
N ALA A 102 13.22 5.05 0.22
CA ALA A 102 13.05 3.72 0.79
C ALA A 102 14.31 3.30 1.56
N ASP A 103 14.14 2.64 2.69
CA ASP A 103 15.27 2.07 3.47
C ASP A 103 15.79 0.78 2.86
N TYR A 104 14.95 0.13 2.06
CA TYR A 104 15.29 -1.08 1.32
C TYR A 104 14.54 -1.12 0.00
N GLU A 105 15.28 -1.33 -1.08
CA GLU A 105 14.72 -1.55 -2.41
C GLU A 105 15.35 -2.81 -3.03
N GLU A 106 14.52 -3.70 -3.57
CA GLU A 106 14.99 -4.86 -4.34
C GLU A 106 13.92 -5.33 -5.33
N SER A 107 14.31 -6.08 -6.35
CA SER A 107 13.38 -6.79 -7.24
C SER A 107 13.42 -8.30 -7.00
N LEU A 108 12.25 -8.93 -6.86
CA LEU A 108 12.17 -10.39 -6.70
C LEU A 108 12.71 -11.15 -7.91
N THR A 109 12.63 -10.55 -9.09
CA THR A 109 13.20 -11.12 -10.31
C THR A 109 14.08 -10.09 -11.00
N HIS A 110 15.35 -10.44 -11.24
CA HIS A 110 16.32 -9.53 -11.84
C HIS A 110 16.20 -9.49 -13.37
N ARG A 111 14.98 -9.22 -13.86
CA ARG A 111 14.62 -9.15 -15.27
C ARG A 111 13.32 -8.35 -15.44
N PRO A 112 13.01 -7.84 -16.65
CA PRO A 112 11.74 -7.16 -16.92
C PRO A 112 10.52 -8.07 -16.80
N TYR A 113 9.33 -7.50 -17.03
CA TYR A 113 8.09 -8.28 -17.08
C TYR A 113 8.15 -9.38 -18.15
N GLU A 114 7.89 -10.62 -17.74
CA GLU A 114 7.80 -11.79 -18.62
C GLU A 114 6.42 -12.44 -18.57
N SER A 115 5.83 -12.56 -17.38
CA SER A 115 4.55 -13.26 -17.23
C SER A 115 3.81 -12.94 -15.93
N PRO A 116 2.50 -13.25 -15.85
CA PRO A 116 1.72 -13.12 -14.61
C PRO A 116 2.26 -13.92 -13.42
N LEU A 117 3.21 -14.84 -13.64
CA LEU A 117 3.86 -15.57 -12.55
C LEU A 117 4.61 -14.63 -11.59
N GLN A 118 5.25 -13.58 -12.10
CA GLN A 118 6.01 -12.63 -11.26
C GLN A 118 5.10 -11.93 -10.25
N PHE A 119 3.89 -11.52 -10.65
CA PHE A 119 2.91 -10.94 -9.71
C PHE A 119 2.42 -11.95 -8.66
N ARG A 120 2.22 -13.22 -9.05
CA ARG A 120 1.83 -14.28 -8.10
C ARG A 120 2.94 -14.57 -7.09
N GLN A 121 4.19 -14.63 -7.56
CA GLN A 121 5.36 -14.80 -6.69
C GLN A 121 5.51 -13.64 -5.72
N LYS A 122 5.33 -12.40 -6.21
CA LYS A 122 5.31 -11.20 -5.37
C LYS A 122 4.21 -11.23 -4.32
N ASN A 123 2.98 -11.63 -4.68
CA ASN A 123 1.90 -11.77 -3.68
C ASN A 123 2.26 -12.81 -2.63
N ALA A 124 2.73 -13.99 -3.03
CA ALA A 124 3.13 -15.04 -2.11
C ALA A 124 4.27 -14.59 -1.18
N PHE A 125 5.31 -13.96 -1.72
CA PHE A 125 6.44 -13.45 -0.94
C PHE A 125 5.97 -12.44 0.12
N PHE A 126 5.13 -11.48 -0.26
CA PHE A 126 4.64 -10.47 0.69
C PHE A 126 3.86 -11.13 1.81
N ILE A 127 2.89 -11.98 1.46
CA ILE A 127 2.08 -12.69 2.46
C ILE A 127 2.93 -13.63 3.31
N GLU A 128 4.04 -14.17 2.83
CA GLU A 128 4.94 -15.00 3.64
C GLU A 128 5.83 -14.15 4.57
N LYS A 129 6.28 -12.97 4.14
CA LYS A 129 7.31 -12.17 4.83
C LYS A 129 6.76 -11.04 5.70
N SER A 130 5.48 -10.70 5.62
CA SER A 130 4.83 -9.77 6.54
C SER A 130 4.13 -10.48 7.69
N ASP A 131 3.81 -9.71 8.73
CA ASP A 131 3.05 -10.15 9.90
C ASP A 131 1.55 -9.88 9.73
N ALA A 132 1.16 -8.85 8.96
CA ALA A 132 -0.23 -8.60 8.57
C ALA A 132 -0.32 -7.88 7.21
N LEU A 133 -1.54 -7.78 6.70
CA LEU A 133 -1.88 -7.05 5.48
C LEU A 133 -2.88 -5.92 5.77
N LEU A 134 -2.57 -4.70 5.33
CA LEU A 134 -3.52 -3.59 5.23
C LEU A 134 -3.91 -3.39 3.76
N LEU A 135 -5.21 -3.30 3.46
CA LEU A 135 -5.72 -3.01 2.13
C LEU A 135 -6.61 -1.76 2.11
N LEU A 136 -6.42 -0.86 1.14
CA LEU A 136 -7.52 -0.01 0.69
C LEU A 136 -8.34 -0.82 -0.32
N TYR A 137 -9.42 -1.43 0.16
CA TYR A 137 -10.22 -2.35 -0.63
C TYR A 137 -11.64 -2.46 -0.08
N ASP A 138 -12.59 -2.58 -0.98
CA ASP A 138 -14.00 -2.71 -0.69
C ASP A 138 -14.54 -4.00 -1.34
N PRO A 139 -15.14 -4.93 -0.59
CA PRO A 139 -15.68 -6.16 -1.15
C PRO A 139 -16.77 -5.96 -2.21
N GLU A 140 -17.52 -4.85 -2.16
CA GLU A 140 -18.58 -4.54 -3.13
C GLU A 140 -18.01 -4.01 -4.45
N MET A 141 -16.78 -3.48 -4.43
CA MET A 141 -16.08 -2.97 -5.60
C MET A 141 -14.92 -3.90 -5.96
N GLU A 142 -15.14 -4.78 -6.94
CA GLU A 142 -14.06 -5.64 -7.40
C GLU A 142 -12.88 -4.82 -7.95
N GLY A 143 -11.66 -5.34 -7.74
CA GLY A 143 -10.46 -4.67 -8.21
C GLY A 143 -9.21 -5.52 -8.05
N SER A 144 -8.09 -4.96 -8.47
CA SER A 144 -6.78 -5.60 -8.43
C SER A 144 -6.32 -6.08 -7.05
N PRO A 145 -6.71 -5.49 -5.90
CA PRO A 145 -6.30 -5.98 -4.57
C PRO A 145 -6.83 -7.38 -4.24
N LYS A 146 -7.94 -7.81 -4.86
CA LYS A 146 -8.60 -9.10 -4.62
C LYS A 146 -7.64 -10.29 -4.73
N TYR A 147 -6.67 -10.24 -5.65
CA TYR A 147 -5.71 -11.33 -5.85
C TYR A 147 -4.75 -11.51 -4.68
N MET A 148 -4.32 -10.42 -4.03
CA MET A 148 -3.44 -10.47 -2.87
C MET A 148 -4.24 -10.83 -1.61
N LEU A 149 -5.45 -10.28 -1.48
CA LEU A 149 -6.40 -10.64 -0.42
C LEU A 149 -6.67 -12.15 -0.40
N GLN A 150 -6.95 -12.77 -1.55
CA GLN A 150 -7.18 -14.22 -1.62
C GLN A 150 -6.00 -15.07 -1.13
N GLN A 151 -4.76 -14.59 -1.26
CA GLN A 151 -3.60 -15.29 -0.72
C GLN A 151 -3.47 -15.08 0.78
N ALA A 152 -3.70 -13.85 1.25
CA ALA A 152 -3.73 -13.52 2.67
C ALA A 152 -4.78 -14.34 3.42
N GLU A 153 -5.97 -14.52 2.83
CA GLU A 153 -7.07 -15.30 3.38
C GLU A 153 -6.70 -16.76 3.62
N LYS A 154 -6.00 -17.39 2.65
CA LYS A 154 -5.51 -18.77 2.82
C LYS A 154 -4.49 -18.89 3.95
N ARG A 155 -3.64 -17.88 4.13
CA ARG A 155 -2.72 -17.84 5.26
C ARG A 155 -3.49 -17.67 6.57
N ARG A 156 -4.47 -16.76 6.60
CA ARG A 156 -5.35 -16.52 7.76
C ARG A 156 -6.05 -17.79 8.23
N GLU A 157 -6.56 -18.61 7.32
CA GLU A 157 -7.15 -19.92 7.63
C GLU A 157 -6.17 -20.89 8.29
N THR A 158 -4.86 -20.73 8.05
CA THR A 158 -3.81 -21.63 8.53
C THR A 158 -3.23 -21.18 9.88
N ASP A 159 -2.90 -19.90 10.03
CA ASP A 159 -2.15 -19.38 11.18
C ASP A 159 -2.76 -18.12 11.83
N GLY A 160 -3.92 -17.65 11.36
CA GLY A 160 -4.58 -16.46 11.88
C GLY A 160 -3.99 -15.13 11.40
N TYR A 161 -3.19 -15.12 10.31
CA TYR A 161 -2.66 -13.92 9.67
C TYR A 161 -3.66 -12.74 9.63
N PRO A 162 -3.39 -11.63 10.34
CA PRO A 162 -4.30 -10.50 10.39
C PRO A 162 -4.45 -9.79 9.05
N ILE A 163 -5.69 -9.46 8.71
CA ILE A 163 -6.05 -8.71 7.51
C ILE A 163 -6.90 -7.53 7.93
N TYR A 164 -6.49 -6.35 7.51
CA TYR A 164 -7.10 -5.08 7.81
C TYR A 164 -7.53 -4.40 6.51
N SER A 165 -8.72 -3.79 6.51
CA SER A 165 -9.21 -3.01 5.37
C SER A 165 -9.46 -1.56 5.76
N ILE A 166 -9.28 -0.67 4.80
CA ILE A 166 -9.90 0.65 4.71
C ILE A 166 -10.91 0.50 3.55
N THR A 167 -12.19 0.63 3.86
CA THR A 167 -13.32 0.47 2.93
C THR A 167 -13.81 1.82 2.44
N MET A 168 -14.76 1.84 1.50
CA MET A 168 -15.37 3.09 1.06
C MET A 168 -16.17 3.77 2.17
N ASP A 169 -16.77 2.98 3.07
CA ASP A 169 -17.52 3.52 4.20
C ASP A 169 -16.57 4.14 5.25
N ASP A 170 -15.39 3.56 5.47
CA ASP A 170 -14.36 4.18 6.31
C ASP A 170 -13.91 5.55 5.74
N LEU A 171 -13.75 5.64 4.42
CA LEU A 171 -13.42 6.91 3.77
C LEU A 171 -14.56 7.94 3.88
N ARG A 172 -15.81 7.52 3.72
CA ARG A 172 -16.98 8.40 3.88
C ARG A 172 -17.09 8.93 5.31
N ALA A 173 -16.91 8.07 6.31
CA ALA A 173 -16.93 8.47 7.71
C ALA A 173 -15.83 9.51 8.01
N ALA A 174 -14.63 9.34 7.46
CA ALA A 174 -13.55 10.31 7.62
C ALA A 174 -13.88 11.69 7.00
N VAL A 175 -14.62 11.73 5.89
CA VAL A 175 -15.10 12.98 5.28
C VAL A 175 -16.14 13.66 6.16
N GLU A 176 -17.14 12.90 6.62
CA GLU A 176 -18.25 13.42 7.44
C GLU A 176 -17.76 13.98 8.79
N GLU A 177 -16.79 13.33 9.43
CA GLU A 177 -16.18 13.84 10.66
C GLU A 177 -15.49 15.19 10.41
N GLU A 178 -14.75 15.33 9.32
CA GLU A 178 -14.00 16.56 9.02
C GLU A 178 -14.92 17.72 8.62
N ASP A 179 -15.95 17.45 7.81
CA ASP A 179 -16.98 18.45 7.47
C ASP A 179 -17.81 18.86 8.70
N PHE A 180 -17.92 18.02 9.74
CA PHE A 180 -18.61 18.38 10.99
C PHE A 180 -17.80 19.35 11.87
N PHE A 181 -16.47 19.34 11.75
CA PHE A 181 -15.58 20.21 12.53
C PHE A 181 -15.14 21.48 11.78
N THR A 182 -15.59 21.69 10.54
CA THR A 182 -15.25 22.85 9.68
C THR A 182 -16.45 23.78 9.51
#